data_AF-A0A950KEC5-F1
#
_entry.id   AF-A0A950KEC5-F1
#
_cell.length_a   1.000
_cell.length_b   1.000
_cell.length_c   1.000
_cell.angle_alpha   90.00
_cell.angle_beta   90.00
_cell.angle_gamma   90.00
#
_symmetry.space_group_name_H-M   'P 1'
#
loop_
_entity.id
_entity.type
_entity.pdbx_description
1 polymer ?
#
loop_
_entity_poly.entity_id
_entity_poly.type
_entity_poly.pdbx_seq_one_letter_code
_entity_poly.pdbx_strand_id
1 'polypeptide(L)'
;MVNAHKFHADLQFSISRARQNLLNRQTPPGYWVGELVVDATLCADYVTFMHWAQEVDPELEAKCVRHILETQLPDGGWNIYREGPSELNATVKAYFALKLAGFSAQDPVLVRARAKALELGGVEKTNTYARLYFALL
;
A
#
# COMPACT_ATOMS: atom_id res chain seq x y z
N MET A 1 18.68 -39.12 -14.76
CA MET A 1 19.60 -38.10 -15.32
C MET A 1 18.83 -37.27 -16.34
N VAL A 2 18.63 -35.98 -16.09
CA VAL A 2 18.04 -35.08 -17.11
C VAL A 2 19.02 -34.99 -18.28
N ASN A 3 18.56 -35.25 -19.50
CA ASN A 3 19.38 -35.16 -20.70
C ASN A 3 19.81 -33.70 -20.92
N ALA A 4 21.12 -33.42 -20.87
CA ALA A 4 21.68 -32.08 -20.97
C ALA A 4 21.25 -31.33 -22.24
N HIS A 5 21.02 -32.04 -23.35
CA HIS A 5 20.51 -31.44 -24.58
C HIS A 5 19.08 -30.94 -24.44
N LYS A 6 18.23 -31.69 -23.74
CA LYS A 6 16.84 -31.30 -23.48
C LYS A 6 16.78 -30.06 -22.59
N PHE A 7 17.57 -30.03 -21.50
CA PHE A 7 17.65 -28.88 -20.62
C PHE A 7 18.09 -27.61 -21.36
N HIS A 8 19.12 -27.70 -22.22
CA HIS A 8 19.58 -26.56 -23.00
C HIS A 8 18.51 -26.03 -23.95
N ALA A 9 17.80 -26.92 -24.67
CA ALA A 9 16.72 -26.53 -25.56
C ALA A 9 15.56 -25.86 -24.81
N ASP A 10 15.14 -26.43 -23.68
CA ASP A 10 14.06 -25.91 -22.85
C ASP A 10 14.41 -24.53 -22.25
N LEU A 11 15.68 -24.33 -21.88
CA LEU A 11 16.19 -23.04 -21.41
C LEU A 11 16.16 -21.97 -22.51
N GLN A 12 16.68 -22.27 -23.70
CA GLN A 12 16.67 -21.33 -24.83
C GLN A 12 15.24 -20.96 -25.27
N PHE A 13 14.34 -21.94 -25.25
CA PHE A 13 12.93 -21.72 -25.50
C PHE A 13 12.31 -20.77 -24.46
N SER A 14 12.60 -20.99 -23.17
CA SER A 14 12.09 -20.15 -22.09
C SER A 14 12.61 -18.71 -22.17
N ILE A 15 13.91 -18.53 -22.43
CA ILE A 15 14.53 -17.20 -22.64
C ILE A 15 13.87 -16.49 -23.81
N SER A 16 13.69 -17.18 -24.94
CA SER A 16 13.08 -16.60 -26.14
C SER A 16 11.66 -16.12 -25.89
N ARG A 17 10.85 -16.91 -25.18
CA ARG A 17 9.48 -16.51 -24.83
C ARG A 17 9.43 -15.35 -23.83
N ALA A 18 10.28 -15.37 -22.80
CA ALA A 18 10.35 -14.29 -21.81
C ALA A 18 10.77 -12.96 -22.46
N ARG A 19 11.80 -13.00 -23.32
CA ARG A 19 12.24 -11.84 -24.10
C ARG A 19 11.13 -11.31 -24.99
N GLN A 20 10.44 -12.18 -25.73
CA GLN A 20 9.35 -11.76 -26.61
C GLN A 20 8.21 -11.14 -25.82
N ASN A 21 7.85 -11.72 -24.67
CA ASN A 21 6.82 -11.16 -23.80
C ASN A 21 7.20 -9.75 -23.31
N LEU A 22 8.45 -9.55 -22.88
CA LEU A 22 8.91 -8.24 -22.44
C LEU A 22 8.90 -7.24 -23.60
N LEU A 23 9.47 -7.58 -24.75
CA LEU A 23 9.48 -6.70 -25.93
C LEU A 23 8.06 -6.33 -26.40
N ASN A 24 7.11 -7.26 -26.33
CA ASN A 24 5.71 -6.99 -26.68
C ASN A 24 5.02 -5.99 -25.73
N ARG A 25 5.58 -5.74 -24.54
CA ARG A 25 5.10 -4.74 -23.58
C ARG A 25 5.80 -3.39 -23.70
N GLN A 26 6.78 -3.26 -24.60
CA GLN A 26 7.47 -2.00 -24.82
C GLN A 26 6.51 -1.01 -25.50
N THR A 27 6.47 0.21 -24.99
CA THR A 27 5.69 1.30 -25.60
C THR A 27 6.33 1.75 -26.91
N PRO A 28 5.59 2.38 -27.84
CA PRO A 28 6.15 2.87 -29.11
C PRO A 28 7.39 3.78 -28.95
N PRO A 29 7.50 4.65 -27.92
CA PRO A 29 8.71 5.44 -27.68
C PRO A 29 9.91 4.66 -27.10
N GLY A 30 9.74 3.38 -26.75
CA GLY A 30 10.84 2.50 -26.35
C GLY A 30 10.98 2.22 -24.85
N TYR A 31 10.10 2.73 -23.99
CA TYR A 31 10.14 2.43 -22.54
C TYR A 31 9.09 1.38 -22.12
N TRP A 32 9.22 0.85 -20.91
CA TRP A 32 8.24 -0.04 -20.30
C TRP A 32 7.48 0.66 -19.18
N VAL A 33 6.20 0.31 -19.05
CA VAL A 33 5.36 0.75 -17.94
C VAL A 33 4.93 -0.48 -17.15
N GLY A 34 5.22 -0.45 -15.86
CA GLY A 34 4.77 -1.45 -14.90
C GLY A 34 4.09 -0.74 -13.74
N GLU A 35 3.12 -1.41 -13.14
CA GLU A 35 2.49 -0.93 -11.91
C GLU A 35 3.50 -0.99 -10.76
N LEU A 36 3.70 0.14 -10.08
CA LEU A 36 4.45 0.19 -8.83
C LEU A 36 3.46 -0.03 -7.69
N VAL A 37 3.32 -1.28 -7.26
CA VAL A 37 2.47 -1.63 -6.12
C VAL A 37 3.17 -1.21 -4.84
N VAL A 38 2.49 -0.39 -4.05
CA VAL A 38 2.93 0.08 -2.73
C VAL A 38 1.92 -0.33 -1.66
N ASP A 39 2.22 0.02 -0.41
CA ASP A 39 1.30 -0.14 0.71
C ASP A 39 0.23 0.97 0.77
N ALA A 40 -0.66 0.87 1.77
CA ALA A 40 -1.77 1.79 1.97
C ALA A 40 -1.36 3.22 2.35
N THR A 41 -0.09 3.47 2.71
CA THR A 41 0.34 4.75 3.25
C THR A 41 0.30 5.87 2.22
N LEU A 42 0.52 5.62 0.93
CA LEU A 42 0.37 6.68 -0.08
C LEU A 42 -1.07 7.19 -0.15
N CYS A 43 -2.06 6.30 -0.08
CA CYS A 43 -3.47 6.70 -0.03
C CYS A 43 -3.79 7.44 1.27
N ALA A 44 -3.26 6.98 2.41
CA ALA A 44 -3.47 7.64 3.69
C ALA A 44 -2.85 9.05 3.74
N ASP A 45 -1.63 9.19 3.19
CA ASP A 45 -0.90 10.44 3.10
C ASP A 45 -1.63 11.43 2.18
N TYR A 46 -2.20 10.94 1.07
CA TYR A 46 -2.94 11.78 0.13
C TYR A 46 -4.27 12.28 0.70
N VAL A 47 -5.03 11.42 1.40
CA VAL A 47 -6.22 11.86 2.14
C VAL A 47 -5.85 12.92 3.19
N THR A 48 -4.81 12.66 3.98
CA THR A 48 -4.33 13.61 4.99
C THR A 48 -3.94 14.95 4.36
N PHE A 49 -3.22 14.92 3.23
CA PHE A 49 -2.81 16.10 2.50
C PHE A 49 -4.00 16.93 1.99
N MET A 50 -4.99 16.29 1.36
CA MET A 50 -6.19 16.98 0.87
C MET A 50 -6.95 17.69 2.00
N HIS A 51 -7.10 17.04 3.16
CA HIS A 51 -7.74 17.63 4.33
C HIS A 51 -6.94 18.81 4.91
N TRP A 52 -5.62 18.67 4.99
CA TRP A 52 -4.74 19.77 5.41
C TRP A 52 -4.81 20.97 4.46
N ALA A 53 -4.83 20.71 3.16
CA ALA A 53 -4.94 21.75 2.13
C ALA A 53 -6.35 22.38 2.03
N GLN A 54 -7.36 21.78 2.67
CA GLN A 54 -8.77 22.13 2.52
C GLN A 54 -9.29 22.02 1.07
N GLU A 55 -8.67 21.14 0.28
CA GLU A 55 -8.95 20.89 -1.13
C GLU A 55 -9.31 19.41 -1.33
N VAL A 56 -10.38 18.95 -0.68
CA VAL A 56 -10.82 17.55 -0.76
C VAL A 56 -11.51 17.29 -2.09
N ASP A 57 -10.93 16.40 -2.89
CA ASP A 57 -11.59 15.75 -4.03
C ASP A 57 -12.34 14.51 -3.52
N PRO A 58 -13.70 14.52 -3.51
CA PRO A 58 -14.47 13.41 -2.96
C PRO A 58 -14.32 12.11 -3.75
N GLU A 59 -14.09 12.17 -5.06
CA GLU A 59 -13.94 10.97 -5.88
C GLU A 59 -12.60 10.30 -5.61
N LEU A 60 -11.54 11.10 -5.51
CA LEU A 60 -10.20 10.61 -5.20
C LEU A 60 -10.11 10.10 -3.76
N GLU A 61 -10.68 10.82 -2.80
CA GLU A 61 -10.79 10.36 -1.42
C GLU A 61 -11.50 9.00 -1.34
N ALA A 62 -12.64 8.84 -2.02
CA ALA A 62 -13.36 7.57 -2.04
C ALA A 62 -12.53 6.41 -2.61
N LYS A 63 -11.65 6.67 -3.60
CA LYS A 63 -10.73 5.66 -4.15
C LYS A 63 -9.62 5.32 -3.14
N CYS A 64 -9.02 6.32 -2.51
CA CYS A 64 -8.00 6.12 -1.47
C CYS A 64 -8.56 5.36 -0.26
N VAL A 65 -9.72 5.74 0.24
CA VAL A 65 -10.41 5.07 1.36
C VAL A 65 -10.68 3.61 1.02
N ARG A 66 -11.19 3.32 -0.17
CA ARG A 66 -11.44 1.94 -0.61
C ARG A 66 -10.16 1.12 -0.59
N HIS A 67 -9.08 1.64 -1.14
CA HIS A 67 -7.78 0.97 -1.13
C HIS A 67 -7.26 0.71 0.29
N ILE A 68 -7.36 1.70 1.19
CA ILE A 68 -6.99 1.53 2.60
C ILE A 68 -7.81 0.40 3.25
N LEU A 69 -9.12 0.36 3.03
CA LEU A 69 -10.00 -0.67 3.60
C LEU A 69 -9.70 -2.06 3.05
N GLU A 70 -9.48 -2.20 1.74
CA GLU A 70 -9.21 -3.49 1.07
C GLU A 70 -7.87 -4.11 1.51
N THR A 71 -6.94 -3.28 1.99
CA THR A 71 -5.60 -3.70 2.40
C THR A 71 -5.45 -3.91 3.91
N GLN A 72 -6.50 -3.70 4.71
CA GLN A 72 -6.44 -3.96 6.15
C GLN A 72 -6.20 -5.45 6.41
N LEU A 73 -5.23 -5.75 7.27
CA LEU A 73 -4.92 -7.12 7.67
C LEU A 73 -5.97 -7.68 8.65
N PRO A 74 -6.10 -9.02 8.76
CA PRO A 74 -7.08 -9.65 9.65
C PRO A 74 -6.94 -9.25 11.14
N ASP A 75 -5.73 -8.87 11.57
CA ASP A 75 -5.44 -8.41 12.94
C ASP A 75 -5.75 -6.92 13.15
N GLY A 76 -6.22 -6.21 12.12
CA GLY A 76 -6.65 -4.82 12.17
C GLY A 76 -5.61 -3.79 11.74
N GLY A 77 -4.34 -4.18 11.54
CA GLY A 77 -3.30 -3.25 11.11
C GLY A 77 -3.06 -3.25 9.60
N TRP A 78 -1.98 -2.60 9.19
CA TRP A 78 -1.50 -2.52 7.80
C TRP A 78 -0.02 -2.81 7.74
N ASN A 79 0.45 -3.48 6.68
CA ASN A 79 1.86 -3.77 6.43
C ASN A 79 2.44 -2.78 5.40
N ILE A 80 3.79 -2.76 5.30
CA ILE A 80 4.54 -1.94 4.33
C ILE A 80 5.19 -2.77 3.21
N TYR A 81 4.94 -4.09 3.20
CA TYR A 81 5.35 -4.99 2.14
C TYR A 81 4.39 -6.18 2.07
N ARG A 82 4.28 -6.81 0.90
CA ARG A 82 3.37 -7.94 0.66
C ARG A 82 3.63 -9.06 1.67
N GLU A 83 2.54 -9.56 2.26
CA GLU A 83 2.57 -10.65 3.27
C GLU A 83 3.38 -10.32 4.54
N GLY A 84 3.72 -9.04 4.75
CA GLY A 84 4.33 -8.58 5.99
C GLY A 84 3.34 -8.46 7.16
N PRO A 85 3.85 -8.35 8.39
CA PRO A 85 3.03 -8.11 9.57
C PRO A 85 2.56 -6.65 9.61
N SER A 86 1.57 -6.39 10.47
CA SER A 86 1.16 -5.02 10.82
C SER A 86 2.35 -4.17 11.29
N GLU A 87 2.46 -2.98 10.71
CA GLU A 87 3.47 -1.98 11.02
C GLU A 87 2.79 -0.75 11.65
N LEU A 88 3.44 -0.18 12.67
CA LEU A 88 2.84 0.86 13.50
C LEU A 88 2.47 2.12 12.70
N ASN A 89 3.40 2.63 11.90
CA ASN A 89 3.22 3.89 11.18
C ASN A 89 2.17 3.74 10.08
N ALA A 90 2.18 2.64 9.34
CA ALA A 90 1.16 2.33 8.36
C ALA A 90 -0.23 2.26 9.00
N THR A 91 -0.34 1.54 10.12
CA THR A 91 -1.60 1.39 10.85
C THR A 91 -2.13 2.72 11.38
N VAL A 92 -1.25 3.53 11.96
CA VAL A 92 -1.60 4.84 12.53
C VAL A 92 -2.00 5.84 11.44
N LYS A 93 -1.27 5.88 10.32
CA LYS A 93 -1.62 6.72 9.15
C LYS A 93 -2.96 6.32 8.55
N ALA A 94 -3.19 5.03 8.32
CA ALA A 94 -4.45 4.51 7.78
C ALA A 94 -5.63 4.84 8.71
N TYR A 95 -5.47 4.63 10.03
CA TYR A 95 -6.47 5.01 11.02
C TYR A 95 -6.84 6.50 10.94
N PHE A 96 -5.83 7.37 10.86
CA PHE A 96 -6.03 8.80 10.81
C PHE A 96 -6.70 9.26 9.52
N ALA A 97 -6.27 8.74 8.37
CA ALA A 97 -6.89 9.04 7.09
C ALA A 97 -8.37 8.64 7.06
N LEU A 98 -8.73 7.45 7.57
CA LEU A 98 -10.13 7.04 7.65
C LEU A 98 -10.95 7.94 8.59
N LYS A 99 -10.37 8.38 9.71
CA LYS A 99 -10.99 9.37 10.61
C LYS A 99 -11.30 10.68 9.90
N LEU A 100 -10.36 11.20 9.10
CA LEU A 100 -10.54 12.42 8.30
C LEU A 100 -11.64 12.25 7.24
N ALA A 101 -11.69 11.08 6.59
CA ALA A 101 -12.74 10.71 5.65
C ALA A 101 -14.12 10.42 6.30
N GLY A 102 -14.29 10.72 7.58
CA GLY A 102 -15.59 10.66 8.27
C GLY A 102 -15.92 9.35 8.99
N PHE A 103 -14.99 8.39 9.08
CA PHE A 103 -15.24 7.16 9.82
C PHE A 103 -15.33 7.43 11.33
N SER A 104 -16.32 6.82 11.97
CA SER A 104 -16.48 6.87 13.42
C SER A 104 -15.36 6.11 14.12
N ALA A 105 -14.87 6.61 15.26
CA ALA A 105 -13.86 5.90 16.07
C ALA A 105 -14.40 4.60 16.71
N GLN A 106 -15.69 4.33 16.53
CA GLN A 106 -16.44 3.16 16.97
C GLN A 106 -16.74 2.21 15.81
N ASP A 107 -16.40 2.59 14.57
CA ASP A 107 -16.44 1.70 13.44
C ASP A 107 -15.54 0.47 13.71
N PRO A 108 -16.00 -0.77 13.46
CA PRO A 108 -15.21 -1.97 13.70
C PRO A 108 -13.82 -1.95 13.05
N VAL A 109 -13.67 -1.35 11.87
CA VAL A 109 -12.38 -1.18 11.17
C VAL A 109 -11.42 -0.38 12.04
N LEU A 110 -11.88 0.77 12.55
CA LEU A 110 -11.08 1.69 13.35
C LEU A 110 -10.84 1.15 14.76
N VAL A 111 -11.80 0.43 15.34
CA VAL A 111 -11.62 -0.21 16.66
C VAL A 111 -10.48 -1.22 16.62
N ARG A 112 -10.45 -2.10 15.61
CA ARG A 112 -9.35 -3.07 15.43
C ARG A 112 -8.01 -2.38 15.16
N ALA A 113 -8.01 -1.39 14.27
CA ALA A 113 -6.83 -0.60 13.96
C ALA A 113 -6.24 0.09 15.20
N ARG A 114 -7.09 0.70 16.04
CA ARG A 114 -6.67 1.32 17.30
C ARG A 114 -6.09 0.31 18.27
N ALA A 115 -6.73 -0.85 18.42
CA ALA A 115 -6.22 -1.92 19.28
C ALA A 115 -4.83 -2.39 18.82
N LYS A 116 -4.66 -2.62 17.51
CA LYS A 116 -3.37 -3.00 16.92
C LYS A 116 -2.31 -1.90 17.08
N ALA A 117 -2.64 -0.64 16.85
CA ALA A 117 -1.72 0.48 17.04
C ALA A 117 -1.24 0.60 18.50
N LEU A 118 -2.13 0.37 19.48
CA LEU A 118 -1.77 0.38 20.90
C LEU A 118 -0.86 -0.81 21.26
N GLU A 119 -1.14 -2.00 20.74
CA GLU A 119 -0.28 -3.19 20.88
C GLU A 119 1.14 -2.93 20.34
N LEU A 120 1.24 -2.21 19.22
CA LEU A 120 2.50 -1.85 18.57
C LEU A 120 3.25 -0.67 19.24
N GLY A 121 2.74 -0.15 20.36
CA GLY A 121 3.40 0.88 21.17
C GLY A 121 2.81 2.29 21.04
N GLY A 122 1.73 2.46 20.28
CA GLY A 122 0.96 3.70 20.19
C GLY A 122 1.68 4.84 19.46
N VAL A 123 1.02 5.99 19.42
CA VAL A 123 1.48 7.19 18.69
C VAL A 123 2.88 7.64 19.15
N GLU A 124 3.21 7.44 20.42
CA GLU A 124 4.51 7.78 20.99
C GLU A 124 5.69 7.04 20.36
N LYS A 125 5.46 5.86 19.77
CA LYS A 125 6.49 5.04 19.11
C LYS A 125 6.55 5.23 17.60
N THR A 126 5.73 6.11 17.03
CA THR A 126 5.72 6.39 15.59
C THR A 126 7.01 7.09 15.13
N ASN A 127 7.22 7.16 13.82
CA ASN A 127 8.29 7.92 13.20
C ASN A 127 7.91 9.41 13.06
N THR A 128 8.86 10.23 12.63
CA THR A 128 8.66 11.68 12.50
C THR A 128 7.59 12.05 11.47
N TYR A 129 7.42 11.26 10.40
CA TYR A 129 6.43 11.54 9.36
C TYR A 129 5.00 11.38 9.87
N ALA A 130 4.71 10.32 10.61
CA ALA A 130 3.39 10.14 11.23
C ALA A 130 3.09 11.25 12.26
N ARG A 131 4.08 11.63 13.07
CA ARG A 131 3.93 12.76 14.02
C ARG A 131 3.70 14.10 13.32
N LEU A 132 4.34 14.33 12.17
CA LEU A 132 4.15 15.55 11.40
C LEU A 132 2.69 15.73 11.00
N TYR A 133 2.01 14.67 10.57
CA TYR A 133 0.59 14.75 10.18
C TYR A 133 -0.31 15.15 11.35
N PHE A 134 -0.06 14.63 12.56
CA PHE A 134 -0.80 15.05 13.76
C PHE A 134 -0.48 16.47 14.23
N ALA A 135 0.67 17.01 13.83
CA ALA A 135 1.00 18.39 14.13
C ALA A 135 0.35 19.39 13.15
N LEU A 136 0.00 18.92 11.95
CA LEU A 136 -0.58 19.74 10.89
C LEU A 136 -2.12 19.85 10.98
N LEU A 137 -2.79 18.89 11.62
CA LEU A 137 -4.24 18.73 11.72
C LEU A 137 -4.66 18.36 13.13
#